data_AF-A0A924MKZ5-F1
#
_entry.id   AF-A0A924MKZ5-F1
#
_cell.length_a   1.000
_cell.length_b   1.000
_cell.length_c   1.000
_cell.angle_alpha   90.00
_cell.angle_beta   90.00
_cell.angle_gamma   90.00
#
_symmetry.space_group_name_H-M   'P 1'
#
loop_
_entity.id
_entity.type
_entity.pdbx_description
1 polymer ?
#
loop_
_entity_poly.entity_id
_entity_poly.type
_entity_poly.pdbx_seq_one_letter_code
_entity_poly.pdbx_strand_id
1 'polypeptide(L)' 'EVLAEPVQTVMRRHGLANPYEQLKALTRGHGISEQAMREFVAGLDLPEDAKTRLLALTPGSYVGLAAQLARQA' A
#
# COMPACT_ATOMS: atom_id res chain seq x y z
N GLU A 1 -1.11 -6.09 -9.22
CA GLU A 1 -1.70 -4.87 -8.61
C GLU A 1 -0.55 -3.98 -8.14
N VAL A 2 -0.67 -2.65 -8.30
CA VAL A 2 0.44 -1.69 -8.10
C VAL A 2 0.54 -1.10 -6.69
N LEU A 3 -0.45 -1.32 -5.82
CA LEU A 3 -0.48 -0.75 -4.46
C LEU A 3 0.18 -1.62 -3.38
N ALA A 4 0.66 -2.81 -3.72
CA ALA A 4 1.32 -3.70 -2.76
C ALA A 4 2.63 -3.08 -2.20
N GLU A 5 3.41 -2.41 -3.06
CA GLU A 5 4.69 -1.80 -2.68
C GLU A 5 4.56 -0.66 -1.65
N PRO A 6 3.68 0.35 -1.81
CA PRO A 6 3.53 1.40 -0.80
C PRO A 6 3.03 0.86 0.55
N VAL A 7 2.13 -0.13 0.53
CA VAL A 7 1.68 -0.80 1.76
C VAL A 7 2.87 -1.48 2.46
N GLN A 8 3.67 -2.24 1.72
CA GLN A 8 4.87 -2.89 2.26
C GLN A 8 5.85 -1.87 2.87
N THR A 9 6.05 -0.74 2.22
CA THR A 9 6.96 0.32 2.68
C THR A 9 6.48 0.96 3.98
N VAL A 10 5.17 1.23 4.11
CA VAL A 10 4.60 1.74 5.36
C VAL A 10 4.69 0.70 6.48
N MET A 11 4.40 -0.56 6.20
CA MET A 11 4.57 -1.65 7.18
C MET A 11 6.01 -1.72 7.70
N ARG A 12 7.01 -1.64 6.81
CA ARG A 12 8.44 -1.62 7.20
C ARG A 12 8.79 -0.41 8.06
N ARG A 13 8.28 0.77 7.70
CA ARG A 13 8.50 2.01 8.47
C ARG A 13 8.00 1.91 9.91
N HIS A 14 6.90 1.19 10.13
CA HIS A 14 6.31 1.00 11.46
C HIS A 14 6.77 -0.28 12.16
N GLY A 15 7.74 -1.02 11.59
CA GLY A 15 8.34 -2.18 12.25
C GLY A 15 7.50 -3.46 12.22
N LEU A 16 6.50 -3.57 11.35
CA LEU A 16 5.72 -4.80 11.20
C LEU A 16 6.60 -5.92 10.64
N ALA A 17 6.47 -7.11 11.22
CA ALA A 17 7.25 -8.28 10.81
C ALA A 17 6.79 -8.83 9.45
N ASN A 18 7.75 -9.30 8.64
CA ASN A 18 7.49 -9.99 7.37
C ASN A 18 6.51 -9.31 6.38
N PRO A 19 6.61 -7.99 6.08
CA PRO A 19 5.59 -7.29 5.26
C PRO A 19 5.37 -7.90 3.87
N TYR A 20 6.45 -8.36 3.23
CA TYR A 20 6.39 -9.00 1.92
C TYR A 20 5.60 -10.32 1.97
N GLU A 21 5.87 -11.18 2.97
CA GLU A 21 5.17 -12.47 3.08
C GLU A 21 3.69 -12.30 3.46
N GLN A 22 3.35 -11.28 4.27
CA GLN A 22 1.95 -10.95 4.56
C GLN A 22 1.18 -10.54 3.29
N LEU A 23 1.77 -9.67 2.46
CA LEU A 23 1.18 -9.28 1.17
C LEU A 23 1.13 -10.44 0.17
N LYS A 24 2.16 -11.30 0.17
CA LYS A 24 2.19 -12.50 -0.67
C LYS A 24 1.12 -13.51 -0.28
N ALA A 25 0.80 -13.64 1.02
CA ALA A 25 -0.29 -14.47 1.49
C ALA A 25 -1.65 -13.96 0.97
N LEU A 26 -1.87 -12.64 0.98
CA LEU A 26 -3.09 -11.99 0.48
C LEU A 26 -3.28 -12.18 -1.04
N THR A 27 -2.19 -12.21 -1.79
CA THR A 27 -2.16 -12.33 -3.26
C THR A 27 -1.99 -13.77 -3.76
N ARG A 28 -1.93 -14.76 -2.86
CA ARG A 28 -1.63 -16.14 -3.26
C ARG A 28 -2.83 -16.76 -3.99
N GLY A 29 -2.60 -17.16 -5.24
CA GLY A 29 -3.58 -17.89 -6.04
C GLY A 29 -4.66 -17.03 -6.69
N HIS A 30 -4.72 -15.72 -6.40
CA HIS A 30 -5.75 -14.82 -6.93
C HIS A 30 -5.20 -13.40 -7.14
N GLY A 31 -5.78 -12.67 -8.08
CA GLY A 31 -5.60 -11.22 -8.16
C GLY A 31 -6.19 -10.56 -6.92
N ILE A 32 -5.48 -9.59 -6.37
CA ILE A 32 -5.94 -8.80 -5.24
C ILE A 32 -6.93 -7.75 -5.73
N SER A 33 -8.09 -7.72 -5.09
CA SER A 33 -9.12 -6.71 -5.32
C SER A 33 -8.89 -5.50 -4.42
N GLU A 34 -9.41 -4.35 -4.82
CA GLU A 34 -9.37 -3.14 -4.00
C GLU A 34 -9.96 -3.39 -2.61
N GLN A 35 -11.07 -4.13 -2.54
CA GLN A 35 -11.72 -4.46 -1.28
C GLN A 35 -10.81 -5.31 -0.37
N ALA A 36 -10.17 -6.36 -0.92
CA ALA A 36 -9.26 -7.21 -0.15
C ALA A 36 -8.04 -6.42 0.37
N MET A 37 -7.52 -5.48 -0.42
CA MET A 37 -6.45 -4.58 0.03
C MET A 37 -6.91 -3.65 1.16
N ARG A 38 -8.12 -3.06 1.05
CA ARG A 38 -8.68 -2.20 2.09
C ARG A 38 -8.90 -2.94 3.41
N GLU A 39 -9.45 -4.15 3.34
CA GLU A 39 -9.64 -5.02 4.51
C GLU A 39 -8.31 -5.40 5.16
N PHE A 40 -7.30 -5.72 4.35
CA PHE A 40 -5.95 -5.99 4.83
C PHE A 40 -5.36 -4.79 5.58
N VAL A 41 -5.40 -3.60 4.99
CA VAL A 41 -4.87 -2.37 5.60
C VAL A 41 -5.59 -2.03 6.90
N ALA A 42 -6.90 -2.21 6.97
CA ALA A 42 -7.69 -1.97 8.19
C ALA A 42 -7.27 -2.90 9.35
N GLY A 43 -6.87 -4.14 9.04
CA GLY A 43 -6.41 -5.13 10.01
C GLY A 43 -4.95 -5.01 10.46
N LEU A 44 -4.16 -4.10 9.89
CA LEU A 44 -2.77 -3.90 10.28
C LEU A 44 -2.67 -3.18 11.64
N ASP A 45 -1.67 -3.57 12.44
CA ASP A 45 -1.30 -2.84 13.65
C ASP A 45 -0.49 -1.58 13.28
N LEU A 46 -1.18 -0.60 12.72
CA LEU A 46 -0.65 0.69 12.29
C LEU A 46 -1.40 1.83 12.97
N PRO A 47 -0.74 2.98 13.20
CA PRO A 47 -1.43 4.20 13.56
C PRO A 47 -2.55 4.56 12.58
N GLU A 48 -3.65 5.13 13.08
CA GLU A 48 -4.85 5.43 12.27
C GLU A 48 -4.57 6.43 11.14
N ASP A 49 -3.63 7.36 11.32
CA ASP A 49 -3.21 8.29 10.26
C ASP A 49 -2.50 7.56 9.12
N ALA A 50 -1.68 6.54 9.44
CA ALA A 50 -1.02 5.70 8.45
C ALA A 50 -2.03 4.84 7.68
N LYS A 51 -2.99 4.22 8.38
CA LYS A 51 -4.09 3.48 7.73
C LYS A 51 -4.91 4.37 6.82
N THR A 52 -5.32 5.54 7.31
CA THR A 52 -6.12 6.51 6.54
C THR A 52 -5.40 6.92 5.25
N ARG A 53 -4.09 7.18 5.33
CA ARG A 53 -3.28 7.49 4.14
C ARG A 53 -3.23 6.34 3.15
N LEU A 54 -3.02 5.11 3.62
CA LEU A 54 -3.00 3.93 2.76
C LEU A 54 -4.36 3.68 2.10
N LEU A 55 -5.47 3.86 2.84
CA LEU A 55 -6.83 3.68 2.34
C LEU A 55 -7.28 4.77 1.35
N ALA A 56 -6.62 5.92 1.36
CA ALA A 56 -6.84 7.00 0.39
C ALA A 56 -6.04 6.80 -0.92
N LEU A 57 -5.08 5.88 -0.96
CA LEU A 57 -4.30 5.60 -2.17
C LEU A 57 -5.14 4.87 -3.21
N THR A 58 -4.97 5.28 -4.46
CA THR A 58 -5.48 4.61 -5.65
C THR A 58 -4.32 4.44 -6.64
N PRO A 59 -4.41 3.52 -7.61
CA PRO A 59 -3.39 3.40 -8.65
C PRO A 59 -3.12 4.73 -9.38
N GLY A 60 -4.16 5.53 -9.61
CA GLY A 60 -4.04 6.83 -10.28
C GLY A 60 -3.43 7.94 -9.42
N SER A 61 -3.59 7.88 -8.10
CA SER A 61 -2.95 8.82 -7.18
C SER A 61 -1.52 8.42 -6.81
N TYR A 62 -1.14 7.15 -7.03
CA TYR A 62 0.19 6.62 -6.72
C TYR A 62 1.20 6.88 -7.85
N VAL A 63 1.42 8.17 -8.16
CA VAL A 63 2.34 8.61 -9.22
C VAL A 63 3.62 9.28 -8.68
N GLY A 64 3.77 9.33 -7.35
CA GLY A 64 4.94 9.95 -6.70
C GLY A 64 5.19 11.38 -7.17
N LEU A 65 6.44 11.71 -7.48
CA LEU A 65 6.86 13.03 -7.93
C LEU A 65 6.67 13.27 -9.45
N ALA A 66 6.02 12.35 -10.18
CA ALA A 66 5.97 12.37 -11.64
C ALA A 66 5.51 13.73 -12.22
N ALA A 67 4.40 14.28 -11.70
CA ALA A 67 3.88 15.56 -12.16
C ALA A 67 4.80 16.75 -11.85
N GLN A 68 5.57 16.69 -10.77
CA GLN A 68 6.53 17.75 -10.41
C GLN A 68 7.74 17.71 -11.33
N LEU A 69 8.31 16.52 -11.54
CA LEU A 69 9.46 16.33 -12.43
C LEU A 69 9.12 16.68 -13.88
N ALA A 70 7.93 16.34 -14.35
CA ALA A 70 7.48 16.66 -15.70
C ALA A 70 7.39 18.18 -15.99
N ARG A 71 7.18 19.02 -14.96
CA ARG A 71 7.17 20.49 -15.09
C ARG A 71 8.56 21.13 -14.98
N GLN A 72 9.56 20.36 -14.57
CA GLN A 72 10.95 20.81 -14.40
C GLN A 72 11.83 20.47 -15.61
N ALA A 73 11.32 19.68 -16.55
CA ALA A 73 11.94 19.35 -17.83
C ALA A 73 11.58 20.38 -18.90
#